data_AF-A0A0L8N088-F1
#
_entry.id   AF-A0A0L8N088-F1
#
_cell.length_a   1.000
_cell.length_b   1.000
_cell.length_c   1.000
_cell.angle_alpha   90.00
_cell.angle_beta   90.00
_cell.angle_gamma   90.00
#
_symmetry.space_group_name_H-M   'P 1'
#
loop_
_entity.id
_entity.type
_entity.pdbx_description
1 polymer ?
#
loop_
_entity_poly.entity_id
_entity_poly.type
_entity_poly.pdbx_seq_one_letter_code
_entity_poly.pdbx_strand_id
1 'polypeptide(L)' 'MTTATDTLLRVEKGNAAPEELAAITAILLARAAATPEETPVSVPRQAGWRRLERTPGFRAPHSWQG' A
#
# COMPACT_ATOMS: atom_id res chain seq x y z
N MET A 1 -34.63 -2.43 -18.96
CA MET A 1 -33.97 -2.66 -17.67
C MET A 1 -32.74 -3.50 -17.93
N THR A 2 -31.58 -2.87 -18.01
CA THR A 2 -30.32 -3.57 -18.26
C THR A 2 -29.92 -4.19 -16.93
N THR A 3 -30.09 -5.50 -16.78
CA THR A 3 -29.49 -6.24 -15.68
C THR A 3 -27.99 -6.21 -15.93
N ALA A 4 -27.30 -5.24 -15.33
CA ALA A 4 -25.86 -5.33 -15.18
C ALA A 4 -25.62 -6.58 -14.32
N THR A 5 -25.34 -7.70 -14.98
CA THR A 5 -24.51 -8.74 -14.40
C THR A 5 -23.18 -8.07 -14.18
N ASP A 6 -23.04 -7.38 -13.05
CA ASP A 6 -21.92 -6.51 -12.74
C ASP A 6 -20.68 -7.40 -12.70
N THR A 7 -19.86 -7.29 -13.75
CA THR A 7 -18.70 -8.15 -13.91
C THR A 7 -17.71 -7.79 -12.80
N LEU A 8 -17.71 -8.56 -11.71
CA LEU A 8 -16.91 -8.31 -10.50
C LEU A 8 -15.41 -8.15 -10.80
N LEU A 9 -14.90 -8.79 -11.87
CA LEU A 9 -13.50 -8.75 -12.28
C LEU A 9 -13.40 -8.66 -13.82
N ARG A 10 -12.55 -7.76 -14.32
CA ARG A 10 -12.23 -7.63 -15.75
C ARG A 10 -10.76 -7.95 -16.00
N VAL A 11 -10.48 -8.80 -16.99
CA VAL A 11 -9.12 -9.11 -17.44
C VAL A 11 -8.74 -8.17 -18.56
N GLU A 12 -7.76 -7.29 -18.32
CA GLU A 12 -7.30 -6.30 -19.31
C GLU A 12 -6.32 -6.88 -20.33
N LYS A 13 -5.52 -7.86 -19.92
CA LYS A 13 -4.49 -8.50 -20.75
C LYS A 13 -4.31 -9.96 -20.37
N GLY A 14 -4.01 -10.79 -21.36
CA GLY A 14 -3.86 -12.24 -21.18
C GLY A 14 -5.19 -12.96 -21.03
N ASN A 15 -5.12 -14.25 -20.72
CA ASN A 15 -6.28 -15.06 -20.39
C ASN A 15 -6.06 -15.66 -19.00
N ALA A 16 -7.00 -15.41 -18.08
CA ALA A 16 -7.00 -16.04 -16.78
C ALA A 16 -7.79 -17.34 -16.84
N ALA A 17 -7.24 -18.41 -16.26
CA ALA A 17 -8.00 -19.63 -16.08
C ALA A 17 -9.16 -19.40 -15.09
N PRO A 18 -10.26 -20.16 -15.20
CA PRO A 18 -11.38 -20.06 -14.26
C PRO A 18 -10.95 -20.16 -12.78
N GLU A 19 -9.97 -21.02 -12.50
CA GLU A 19 -9.40 -21.24 -11.16
C GLU A 19 -8.69 -20.01 -10.62
N GLU A 20 -7.98 -19.26 -11.47
CA GLU A 20 -7.28 -18.04 -11.07
C GLU A 20 -8.27 -16.93 -10.73
N LEU A 21 -9.34 -16.77 -11.53
CA LEU A 21 -10.42 -15.82 -11.24
C LEU A 21 -11.17 -16.19 -9.95
N ALA A 22 -11.42 -17.48 -9.74
CA ALA A 22 -12.04 -17.97 -8.51
C ALA A 22 -11.16 -17.68 -7.28
N ALA A 23 -9.84 -17.90 -7.38
CA ALA A 23 -8.90 -17.61 -6.30
C ALA A 23 -8.91 -16.12 -5.92
N ILE A 24 -8.85 -15.22 -6.91
CA ILE A 24 -8.90 -13.77 -6.66
C ILE A 24 -10.22 -13.38 -6.01
N THR A 25 -11.34 -13.90 -6.53
CA THR A 25 -12.68 -13.64 -5.96
C THR A 25 -12.76 -14.11 -4.50
N ALA A 26 -12.27 -15.32 -4.21
CA ALA A 26 -12.25 -15.88 -2.86
C ALA A 26 -11.42 -15.01 -1.89
N ILE A 27 -10.25 -14.52 -2.33
CA ILE A 27 -9.43 -13.62 -1.54
C ILE A 27 -10.17 -12.31 -1.27
N LEU A 28 -10.79 -11.71 -2.29
CA LEU A 28 -11.54 -10.46 -2.13
C LEU A 28 -12.72 -10.62 -1.15
N LEU A 29 -13.47 -11.72 -1.26
CA LEU A 29 -14.56 -12.02 -0.32
C LEU A 29 -14.04 -12.27 1.10
N ALA A 30 -12.96 -13.02 1.25
CA ALA A 30 -12.35 -13.25 2.56
C ALA A 30 -11.87 -11.94 3.20
N ARG A 31 -11.29 -11.04 2.41
CA ARG A 31 -10.85 -9.70 2.88
C ARG A 31 -12.03 -8.81 3.23
N ALA A 32 -13.12 -8.86 2.47
CA ALA A 32 -14.34 -8.10 2.78
C ALA A 32 -15.06 -8.61 4.03
N ALA A 33 -15.00 -9.93 4.27
CA ALA A 33 -15.57 -10.56 5.47
C ALA A 33 -14.68 -10.42 6.72
N ALA A 34 -13.39 -10.11 6.55
CA ALA A 34 -12.46 -9.98 7.66
C ALA A 34 -12.80 -8.77 8.52
N THR A 35 -13.00 -8.98 9.82
CA THR A 35 -13.04 -7.90 10.80
C THR A 35 -11.63 -7.31 10.92
N PRO A 36 -11.45 -5.98 10.79
CA PRO A 36 -10.15 -5.37 11.05
C PRO A 36 -9.74 -5.67 12.48
N GLU A 37 -8.67 -6.45 12.65
CA GLU A 37 -8.00 -6.53 13.93
C GLU A 37 -7.43 -5.15 14.24
N GLU A 38 -7.58 -4.69 15.48
CA GLU A 38 -7.08 -3.38 15.91
C GLU A 38 -5.54 -3.43 15.91
N THR A 39 -4.95 -3.24 14.72
CA THR A 39 -3.51 -3.08 14.60
C THR A 39 -3.14 -1.81 15.35
N PRO A 40 -2.18 -1.87 16.29
CA PRO A 40 -1.75 -0.68 16.99
C PRO A 40 -1.34 0.35 15.95
N VAL A 41 -1.94 1.54 16.03
CA VAL A 41 -1.66 2.63 15.10
C VAL A 41 -0.16 2.95 15.20
N SER A 42 0.61 2.46 14.23
CA SER A 42 2.00 2.86 14.11
C SER A 42 1.99 4.35 13.80
N VAL A 43 2.47 5.15 14.75
CA VAL A 43 2.65 6.59 14.57
C VAL A 43 3.42 6.78 13.25
N PRO A 44 2.91 7.56 12.29
CA PRO A 44 3.61 7.75 11.03
C PRO A 44 4.99 8.31 11.33
N ARG A 45 6.04 7.53 11.02
CA ARG A 45 7.41 8.02 11.11
C ARG A 45 7.52 9.17 10.13
N GLN A 46 7.67 10.38 10.64
CA GLN A 46 8.02 11.52 9.80
C GLN A 46 9.32 11.16 9.08
N ALA A 47 9.26 11.14 7.76
CA ALA A 47 10.45 10.89 6.97
C ALA A 47 11.48 11.98 7.34
N GLY A 48 12.70 11.55 7.68
CA GLY A 48 13.75 12.42 8.22
C GLY A 48 14.39 13.34 7.19
N TRP A 49 13.61 13.88 6.25
CA TRP A 49 14.08 14.83 5.25
C TRP A 49 14.70 16.02 5.96
N ARG A 50 16.03 16.06 5.96
CA ARG A 50 16.78 17.18 6.52
C ARG A 50 16.67 18.31 5.50
N ARG A 51 16.20 19.46 5.97
CA ARG A 51 16.30 20.73 5.24
C ARG A 51 17.76 21.14 5.18
N LEU A 52 18.45 20.73 4.12
CA LEU A 52 19.87 20.98 3.94
C LEU A 52 20.17 22.49 3.90
N GLU A 53 19.23 23.30 3.46
CA GLU A 53 19.29 24.76 3.48
C GLU A 53 19.35 25.36 4.90
N ARG A 54 18.95 24.60 5.92
CA ARG A 54 19.03 24.98 7.35
C ARG A 54 20.22 24.35 8.07
N THR A 55 21.02 23.57 7.36
CA THR A 55 22.24 22.95 7.89
C THR A 55 23.44 23.75 7.40
N PRO A 56 24.43 24.07 8.25
CA PRO A 56 25.66 24.70 7.79
C PRO A 56 26.28 23.86 6.67
N GLY A 57 26.49 24.48 5.49
CA GLY A 57 27.01 23.79 4.30
C GLY A 57 28.44 23.25 4.48
N PHE A 58 29.13 23.70 5.53
CA PHE A 58 30.41 23.18 5.97
C PHE A 58 30.32 22.74 7.43
N ARG A 59 30.69 21.49 7.69
CA ARG A 59 30.96 20.97 9.04
C ARG A 59 32.44 20.64 9.10
N ALA A 60 33.10 21.07 10.16
CA ALA A 60 34.51 20.76 10.36
C ALA A 60 34.68 19.24 10.54
N PRO A 61 35.73 18.61 10.00
CA PRO A 61 35.93 17.15 10.06
C PRO A 61 35.97 16.55 11.49
N HIS A 62 36.17 17.39 12.50
CA HIS A 62 36.27 17.01 13.91
C HIS A 62 34.99 17.31 14.74
N SER A 63 33.88 17.69 14.09
CA SER A 63 32.62 17.88 14.81
C SER A 63 31.95 16.52 15.09
N TRP A 64 31.80 16.17 16.37
CA TRP A 64 31.17 14.93 16.82
C TRP A 64 29.68 15.09 17.19
N GLN A 65 29.15 16.31 17.14
CA GLN A 65 27.73 16.60 17.35
C GLN A 65 27.00 16.55 16.00
N GLY A 66 26.08 15.59 15.87
CA GLY A 66 25.24 15.35 14.70
C GLY A 66 23.79 15.66 14.97
#